data_AF-H2ZJ51-F1
#
_entry.id   AF-H2ZJ51-F1
#
_cell.length_a   1.000
_cell.length_b   1.000
_cell.length_c   1.000
_cell.angle_alpha   90.00
_cell.angle_beta   90.00
_cell.angle_gamma   90.00
#
_symmetry.space_group_name_H-M   'P 1'
#
loop_
_entity.id
_entity.type
_entity.pdbx_description
1 polymer ?
#
loop_
_entity_poly.entity_id
_entity_poly.type
_entity_poly.pdbx_seq_one_letter_code
_entity_poly.pdbx_strand_id
1 'polypeptide(L)'
;MAPKTAKFSDGERVLCFHGPLMYEAKCMKAELRDSGKAYFYLIHYNGWNKHWDEWVPEARVLKFNDANLIRQKDLLKQHGKDKVKRGKLGKPGKLDKEKDMIEKNRKFENSPLSSMEPKKKKSRADPTVEPEEAYTAKVEINIQIPDQLKPILVDDWDLVTRQKQIYQLPAKMTVEAILNAFLENKHESDNAERNSSLKELTLGITEYFNAMLGSQLLYRFERPQYITILAEFPEKTVHQLYGVPHLLRFFVLIGSMLSYTNLSEKNVAILVGFMHELLSYIQENITSMFNVSDYVDTLTEGSKTAS
;
A
#
# COMPACT_ATOMS: atom_id res chain seq x y z
N MET A 1 9.55 8.46 40.18
CA MET A 1 10.01 8.46 38.77
C MET A 1 9.79 9.86 38.23
N ALA A 2 10.81 10.49 37.64
CA ALA A 2 10.65 11.78 36.98
C ALA A 2 9.62 11.65 35.84
N PRO A 3 8.76 12.66 35.60
CA PRO A 3 7.81 12.63 34.50
C PRO A 3 8.59 12.50 33.17
N LYS A 4 8.23 11.50 32.34
CA LYS A 4 8.78 11.40 30.99
C LYS A 4 8.35 12.64 30.22
N THR A 5 9.30 13.50 29.86
CA THR A 5 9.06 14.69 29.04
C THR A 5 9.13 14.32 27.56
N ALA A 6 8.27 14.93 26.73
CA ALA A 6 8.34 14.76 25.29
C ALA A 6 9.71 15.22 24.76
N LYS A 7 10.31 14.42 23.89
CA LYS A 7 11.63 14.67 23.29
C LYS A 7 11.59 15.74 22.19
N PHE A 8 10.43 15.90 21.57
CA PHE A 8 10.17 16.88 20.52
C PHE A 8 8.96 17.74 20.89
N SER A 9 9.01 19.01 20.50
CA SER A 9 7.98 20.01 20.80
C SER A 9 7.06 20.26 19.59
N ASP A 10 5.86 20.76 19.86
CA ASP A 10 4.91 21.14 18.82
C ASP A 10 5.50 22.28 17.97
N GLY A 11 5.49 22.07 16.66
CA GLY A 11 6.11 22.93 15.67
C GLY A 11 7.59 22.69 15.41
N GLU A 12 8.25 21.77 16.13
CA GLU A 12 9.67 21.52 15.98
C GLU A 12 10.01 20.87 14.62
N ARG A 13 11.06 21.38 13.97
CA ARG A 13 11.61 20.78 12.76
C ARG A 13 12.39 19.52 13.11
N VAL A 14 12.05 18.41 12.47
CA VAL A 14 12.59 17.08 12.75
C VAL A 14 12.93 16.35 11.45
N LEU A 15 13.67 15.26 11.58
CA LEU A 15 13.80 14.24 10.53
C LEU A 15 12.96 13.04 10.95
N CYS A 16 12.08 12.57 10.07
CA CYS A 16 11.24 11.42 10.36
C CYS A 16 11.45 10.33 9.31
N PHE A 17 11.56 9.08 9.75
CA PHE A 17 11.55 7.94 8.85
C PHE A 17 10.18 7.77 8.22
N HIS A 18 10.18 7.50 6.91
CA HIS A 18 9.04 6.97 6.16
C HIS A 18 9.58 5.92 5.20
N GLY A 19 9.27 4.64 5.47
CA GLY A 19 10.01 3.52 4.89
C GLY A 19 11.51 3.55 5.25
N PRO A 20 12.42 3.23 4.32
CA PRO A 20 13.87 3.17 4.58
C PRO A 20 14.56 4.55 4.59
N LEU A 21 13.86 5.60 4.15
CA LEU A 21 14.42 6.94 4.01
C LEU A 21 13.95 7.86 5.13
N MET A 22 14.77 8.87 5.41
CA MET A 22 14.42 9.97 6.29
C MET A 22 14.01 11.18 5.48
N TYR A 23 12.91 11.81 5.88
CA TYR A 23 12.40 13.03 5.29
C TYR A 23 12.40 14.15 6.32
N GLU A 24 12.55 15.37 5.84
CA GLU A 24 12.32 16.54 6.66
C GLU A 24 10.83 16.66 6.98
N ALA A 25 10.52 16.92 8.24
CA ALA A 25 9.15 17.00 8.71
C ALA A 25 9.02 17.98 9.87
N LYS A 26 7.77 18.25 10.26
CA LYS A 26 7.41 19.06 11.41
C LYS A 26 6.65 18.21 12.42
N CYS A 27 7.09 18.23 13.67
CA CYS A 27 6.34 17.68 14.78
C CYS A 27 5.13 18.59 15.02
N MET A 28 3.92 18.08 14.84
CA MET A 28 2.70 18.87 14.97
C MET A 28 2.12 18.76 16.37
N LYS A 29 2.18 17.57 16.98
CA LYS A 29 1.70 17.26 18.32
C LYS A 29 2.52 16.15 18.95
N ALA A 30 2.68 16.19 20.28
CA ALA A 30 3.17 15.06 21.07
C ALA A 30 2.05 14.54 21.99
N GLU A 31 1.84 13.23 22.02
CA GLU A 31 0.84 12.59 22.86
C GLU A 31 1.44 11.38 23.58
N LEU A 32 1.17 11.26 24.88
CA LEU A 32 1.61 10.13 25.68
C LEU A 32 0.56 9.01 25.59
N ARG A 33 0.92 7.88 24.97
CA ARG A 33 0.06 6.71 24.77
C ARG A 33 0.53 5.53 25.63
N ASP A 34 -0.16 4.41 25.50
CA ASP A 34 0.16 3.12 26.13
C ASP A 34 0.13 3.19 27.66
N SER A 35 -0.98 3.72 28.18
CA SER A 35 -1.17 3.99 29.61
C SER A 35 -0.09 4.92 30.19
N GLY A 36 0.42 5.85 29.39
CA GLY A 36 1.41 6.82 29.82
C GLY A 36 2.87 6.36 29.68
N LYS A 37 3.14 5.30 28.90
CA LYS A 37 4.47 4.68 28.82
C LYS A 37 5.32 5.18 27.66
N ALA A 38 4.73 5.60 26.53
CA ALA A 38 5.46 6.00 25.33
C ALA A 38 4.88 7.27 24.69
N TYR A 39 5.74 8.06 24.03
CA TYR A 39 5.31 9.22 23.24
C TYR A 39 5.12 8.84 21.79
N PHE A 40 4.00 9.30 21.24
CA PHE A 40 3.72 9.35 19.82
C PHE A 40 3.72 10.81 19.36
N TYR A 41 4.17 11.03 18.14
CA TYR A 41 4.28 12.34 17.54
C TYR A 41 3.47 12.37 16.26
N LEU A 42 2.61 13.38 16.10
CA LEU A 42 1.93 13.63 14.82
C LEU A 42 2.91 14.34 13.90
N ILE A 43 3.26 13.72 12.78
CA ILE A 43 4.28 14.23 11.87
C ILE A 43 3.62 14.71 10.58
N HIS A 44 3.99 15.92 10.16
CA HIS A 44 3.69 16.45 8.83
C HIS A 44 4.98 16.52 8.00
N TYR A 45 5.04 15.76 6.92
CA TYR A 45 6.20 15.69 6.03
C TYR A 45 6.29 16.93 5.13
N ASN A 46 7.49 17.53 5.04
CA ASN A 46 7.67 18.75 4.27
C ASN A 46 7.44 18.51 2.78
N GLY A 47 6.52 19.27 2.17
CA GLY A 47 6.14 19.16 0.76
C GLY A 47 5.15 18.03 0.45
N TRP A 48 4.62 17.35 1.46
CA TRP A 48 3.63 16.27 1.29
C TRP A 48 2.22 16.78 1.59
N ASN A 49 1.20 16.10 1.05
CA ASN A 49 -0.19 16.42 1.35
C ASN A 49 -0.53 16.06 2.81
N LYS A 50 -1.35 16.89 3.48
CA LYS A 50 -1.84 16.69 4.85
C LYS A 50 -2.50 15.33 5.11
N HIS A 51 -3.07 14.68 4.09
CA HIS A 51 -3.63 13.34 4.26
C HIS A 51 -2.56 12.26 4.58
N TRP A 52 -1.27 12.57 4.42
CA TRP A 52 -0.14 11.74 4.83
C TRP A 52 0.34 12.04 6.26
N ASP A 53 -0.31 12.95 6.99
CA ASP A 53 0.02 13.20 8.39
C ASP A 53 -0.27 11.93 9.19
N GLU A 54 0.73 11.45 9.92
CA GLU A 54 0.64 10.20 10.68
C GLU A 54 1.16 10.36 12.10
N TRP A 55 0.57 9.58 13.03
CA TRP A 55 1.10 9.42 14.38
C TRP A 55 2.19 8.36 14.38
N VAL A 56 3.40 8.73 14.74
CA VAL A 56 4.56 7.82 14.74
C VAL A 56 5.15 7.69 16.15
N PRO A 57 5.73 6.53 16.51
CA PRO A 57 6.45 6.37 17.76
C PRO A 57 7.74 7.20 17.79
N GLU A 58 8.22 7.53 19.00
CA GLU A 58 9.45 8.32 19.20
C GLU A 58 10.67 7.80 18.42
N ALA A 59 10.79 6.49 18.24
CA ALA A 59 11.92 5.87 17.53
C ALA A 59 12.04 6.27 16.05
N ARG A 60 10.94 6.71 15.40
CA ARG A 60 10.94 7.16 14.00
C ARG A 60 11.37 8.62 13.84
N VAL A 61 11.46 9.38 14.93
CA VAL A 61 11.69 10.83 14.91
C VAL A 61 13.08 11.16 15.44
N LEU A 62 13.81 11.97 14.69
CA LEU A 62 15.17 12.38 14.96
C LEU A 62 15.27 13.91 14.96
N LYS A 63 16.17 14.44 15.80
CA LYS A 63 16.46 15.88 15.82
C LYS A 63 17.01 16.30 14.48
N PHE A 64 16.60 17.48 14.01
CA PHE A 64 17.19 18.11 12.84
C PHE A 64 18.58 18.65 13.21
N ASN A 65 19.63 17.85 12.97
CA ASN A 65 21.02 18.18 13.26
C ASN A 65 21.97 17.62 12.19
N ASP A 66 23.22 18.07 12.19
CA ASP A 66 24.19 17.71 11.14
C ASP A 66 24.46 16.20 11.06
N ALA A 67 24.55 15.52 12.20
CA ALA A 67 24.75 14.06 12.24
C ALA A 67 23.60 13.30 11.55
N ASN A 68 22.36 13.68 11.83
CA ASN A 68 21.19 13.05 11.23
C ASN A 68 20.99 13.46 9.76
N LEU A 69 21.42 14.66 9.36
CA LEU A 69 21.46 15.09 7.96
C LEU A 69 22.50 14.31 7.15
N ILE A 70 23.67 14.01 7.73
CA ILE A 70 24.67 13.11 7.12
C ILE A 70 24.05 11.72 6.96
N ARG A 71 23.40 11.19 8.00
CA ARG A 71 22.71 9.90 7.94
C ARG A 71 21.61 9.87 6.88
N GLN A 72 20.85 10.96 6.70
CA GLN A 72 19.87 11.08 5.62
C GLN A 72 20.54 11.01 4.24
N LYS A 73 21.64 11.74 4.02
CA LYS A 73 22.41 11.69 2.78
C LYS A 73 22.99 10.30 2.51
N ASP A 74 23.46 9.61 3.55
CA ASP A 74 24.03 8.27 3.41
C ASP A 74 22.96 7.22 3.09
N LEU A 75 21.78 7.30 3.73
CA LEU A 75 20.62 6.49 3.36
C LEU A 75 20.21 6.74 1.90
N LEU A 76 20.17 8.01 1.47
CA LEU A 76 19.88 8.36 0.08
C LEU A 76 20.96 7.85 -0.90
N LYS A 77 22.24 7.80 -0.51
CA LYS A 77 23.31 7.22 -1.34
C LYS A 77 23.24 5.70 -1.40
N GLN A 78 22.95 5.04 -0.27
CA GLN A 78 22.80 3.59 -0.21
C GLN A 78 21.62 3.13 -1.05
N HIS A 79 20.44 3.76 -0.87
CA HIS A 79 19.24 3.48 -1.66
C HIS A 79 19.23 4.13 -3.05
N GLY A 80 20.14 5.07 -3.33
CA GLY A 80 20.33 5.69 -4.64
C GLY A 80 21.31 4.93 -5.54
N LYS A 81 22.17 4.06 -4.99
CA LYS A 81 23.14 3.27 -5.76
C LYS A 81 22.50 2.16 -6.59
N ASP A 82 21.29 1.73 -6.26
CA ASP A 82 20.50 0.84 -7.13
C ASP A 82 19.97 1.57 -8.39
N LYS A 83 20.00 2.90 -8.42
CA LYS A 83 19.65 3.69 -9.62
C LYS A 83 20.83 3.99 -10.54
N VAL A 84 22.09 3.81 -10.13
CA VAL A 84 23.28 4.30 -10.88
C VAL A 84 23.79 3.32 -11.96
N LYS A 85 23.21 2.12 -12.11
CA LYS A 85 23.42 1.31 -13.33
C LYS A 85 22.49 1.67 -14.50
N ARG A 86 21.53 2.60 -14.32
CA ARG A 86 20.68 3.08 -15.41
C ARG A 86 20.86 4.58 -15.64
N GLY A 87 21.64 4.90 -16.67
CA GLY A 87 21.45 6.10 -17.49
C GLY A 87 22.01 7.41 -16.94
N LYS A 88 23.18 7.81 -17.46
CA LYS A 88 23.56 9.22 -17.61
C LYS A 88 22.55 9.92 -18.52
N LEU A 89 22.06 11.10 -18.12
CA LEU A 89 22.05 12.39 -18.85
C LEU A 89 21.03 13.35 -18.20
N GLY A 90 21.47 14.56 -17.85
CA GLY A 90 20.60 15.69 -17.44
C GLY A 90 20.94 16.30 -16.07
N LYS A 91 21.67 17.42 -16.07
CA LYS A 91 22.05 18.22 -14.89
C LYS A 91 20.95 19.25 -14.49
N PRO A 92 21.04 19.87 -13.29
CA PRO A 92 19.93 20.49 -12.55
C PRO A 92 19.83 22.02 -12.66
N GLY A 93 18.64 22.58 -12.35
CA GLY A 93 18.43 23.99 -11.97
C GLY A 93 17.33 24.06 -10.90
N LYS A 94 17.64 24.38 -9.62
CA LYS A 94 17.84 25.69 -8.95
C LYS A 94 16.55 26.22 -8.29
N LEU A 95 16.65 26.42 -6.97
CA LEU A 95 15.72 27.06 -6.03
C LEU A 95 15.59 28.57 -6.27
N ASP A 96 14.43 29.17 -5.94
CA ASP A 96 14.29 30.11 -4.80
C ASP A 96 12.85 30.69 -4.60
N LYS A 97 12.43 30.72 -3.32
CA LYS A 97 11.74 31.79 -2.54
C LYS A 97 10.25 32.18 -2.73
N GLU A 98 9.45 31.81 -1.70
CA GLU A 98 8.89 32.68 -0.63
C GLU A 98 7.98 33.90 -1.01
N LYS A 99 6.70 33.90 -0.53
CA LYS A 99 6.16 34.81 0.53
C LYS A 99 4.60 34.88 0.62
N ASP A 100 4.12 34.79 1.87
CA ASP A 100 3.03 35.49 2.59
C ASP A 100 1.68 35.87 1.95
N MET A 101 0.55 35.51 2.61
CA MET A 101 -0.29 36.42 3.45
C MET A 101 -1.68 35.86 3.85
N ILE A 102 -1.94 35.86 5.18
CA ILE A 102 -3.09 36.45 5.91
C ILE A 102 -4.55 35.92 5.72
N GLU A 103 -5.00 35.18 6.75
CA GLU A 103 -6.09 35.48 7.72
C GLU A 103 -7.55 35.80 7.29
N LYS A 104 -8.50 35.01 7.81
CA LYS A 104 -9.83 35.35 8.45
C LYS A 104 -10.79 34.15 8.35
N ASN A 105 -11.75 33.83 9.22
CA ASN A 105 -12.12 34.15 10.61
C ASN A 105 -13.38 33.30 10.95
N ARG A 106 -13.66 33.10 12.26
CA ARG A 106 -14.94 32.70 12.92
C ARG A 106 -15.30 31.20 12.93
N LYS A 107 -15.20 30.48 14.07
CA LYS A 107 -16.00 30.50 15.32
C LYS A 107 -17.52 30.34 15.12
N PHE A 108 -18.05 29.20 15.52
CA PHE A 108 -19.30 29.08 16.29
C PHE A 108 -19.13 27.96 17.34
N GLU A 109 -19.53 28.29 18.56
CA GLU A 109 -19.44 27.50 19.79
C GLU A 109 -20.83 26.98 20.22
N ASN A 110 -20.79 25.86 20.95
CA ASN A 110 -21.68 25.40 22.02
C ASN A 110 -23.10 24.89 21.69
N SER A 111 -23.70 23.87 22.32
CA SER A 111 -23.38 22.74 23.24
C SER A 111 -24.73 21.97 23.44
N PRO A 112 -25.00 21.18 24.50
CA PRO A 112 -24.74 19.73 24.67
C PRO A 112 -26.03 18.91 25.00
N LEU A 113 -25.95 17.57 25.05
CA LEU A 113 -26.65 16.67 26.02
C LEU A 113 -26.30 15.19 25.70
N SER A 114 -25.51 14.52 26.54
CA SER A 114 -25.93 13.58 27.60
C SER A 114 -26.48 12.23 27.10
N SER A 115 -25.71 11.15 27.29
CA SER A 115 -25.97 10.10 28.30
C SER A 115 -25.48 8.69 27.90
N MET A 116 -24.79 8.06 28.86
CA MET A 116 -24.75 6.62 29.17
C MET A 116 -23.93 5.64 28.31
N GLU A 117 -22.74 5.32 28.82
CA GLU A 117 -22.13 3.99 28.71
C GLU A 117 -22.97 2.92 29.44
N PRO A 118 -22.85 1.63 29.03
CA PRO A 118 -22.64 0.58 30.02
C PRO A 118 -21.36 -0.24 29.78
N LYS A 119 -20.78 -0.64 30.91
CA LYS A 119 -19.51 -1.34 31.10
C LYS A 119 -19.48 -2.79 30.55
N LYS A 120 -18.36 -3.11 29.90
CA LYS A 120 -17.50 -4.32 29.96
C LYS A 120 -18.14 -5.71 30.11
N LYS A 121 -17.78 -6.60 29.17
CA LYS A 121 -17.26 -7.94 29.48
C LYS A 121 -15.94 -8.17 28.71
N LYS A 122 -14.82 -8.16 29.45
CA LYS A 122 -13.50 -8.58 28.95
C LYS A 122 -13.51 -10.09 28.78
N SER A 123 -13.46 -10.59 27.55
CA SER A 123 -12.96 -11.93 27.28
C SER A 123 -11.45 -11.93 27.49
N ARG A 124 -10.98 -13.00 28.13
CA ARG A 124 -9.59 -13.25 28.50
C ARG A 124 -8.79 -13.41 27.19
N ALA A 125 -7.88 -12.48 26.89
CA ALA A 125 -7.00 -12.60 25.74
C ALA A 125 -5.98 -13.72 25.98
N ASP A 126 -5.82 -14.55 24.96
CA ASP A 126 -4.83 -15.62 24.83
C ASP A 126 -3.40 -15.05 24.97
N PRO A 127 -2.43 -15.74 25.59
CA PRO A 127 -1.05 -15.25 25.73
C PRO A 127 -0.28 -15.15 24.39
N THR A 128 -0.90 -15.54 23.28
CA THR A 128 -0.30 -15.63 21.95
C THR A 128 -0.44 -14.34 21.13
N VAL A 129 -1.11 -13.31 21.65
CA VAL A 129 -1.29 -12.03 20.96
C VAL A 129 -0.23 -11.04 21.45
N GLU A 130 0.80 -10.81 20.64
CA GLU A 130 1.77 -9.75 20.89
C GLU A 130 1.09 -8.36 20.80
N PRO A 131 1.55 -7.34 21.55
CA PRO A 131 0.94 -6.01 21.56
C PRO A 131 1.09 -5.29 20.20
N GLU A 132 0.03 -4.62 19.74
CA GLU A 132 -0.05 -3.89 18.46
C GLU A 132 1.14 -2.95 18.17
N GLU A 133 1.78 -2.41 19.21
CA GLU A 133 2.96 -1.54 19.09
C GLU A 133 4.18 -2.22 18.44
N ALA A 134 4.31 -3.56 18.57
CA ALA A 134 5.36 -4.35 17.93
C ALA A 134 5.14 -4.55 16.42
N TYR A 135 3.93 -4.29 15.92
CA TYR A 135 3.56 -4.50 14.51
C TYR A 135 4.01 -3.33 13.61
N THR A 136 4.02 -2.11 14.14
CA THR A 136 4.39 -0.89 13.41
C THR A 136 5.89 -0.70 13.15
N ALA A 137 6.75 -1.56 13.71
CA ALA A 137 8.21 -1.47 13.55
C ALA A 137 8.76 -2.33 12.40
N LYS A 138 7.89 -3.09 11.71
CA LYS A 138 8.34 -3.99 10.65
C LYS A 138 8.58 -3.21 9.35
N VAL A 139 9.73 -3.47 8.73
CA VAL A 139 10.14 -2.87 7.46
C VAL A 139 9.09 -3.22 6.41
N GLU A 140 8.44 -2.21 5.85
CA GLU A 140 7.49 -2.38 4.75
C GLU A 140 8.24 -2.89 3.52
N ILE A 141 7.80 -4.02 2.98
CA ILE A 141 8.43 -4.66 1.82
C ILE A 141 7.89 -3.96 0.58
N ASN A 142 8.73 -3.20 -0.13
CA ASN A 142 8.29 -2.43 -1.28
C ASN A 142 8.40 -3.24 -2.59
N ILE A 143 7.26 -3.65 -3.15
CA ILE A 143 7.19 -4.29 -4.47
C ILE A 143 7.24 -3.19 -5.55
N GLN A 144 8.35 -3.13 -6.29
CA GLN A 144 8.49 -2.19 -7.40
C GLN A 144 7.58 -2.56 -8.58
N ILE A 145 6.55 -1.76 -8.82
CA ILE A 145 5.74 -1.86 -10.04
C ILE A 145 6.53 -1.31 -11.23
N PRO A 146 6.65 -2.04 -12.36
CA PRO A 146 7.30 -1.53 -13.56
C PRO A 146 6.63 -0.28 -14.13
N ASP A 147 7.43 0.61 -14.72
CA ASP A 147 6.96 1.93 -15.19
C ASP A 147 5.88 1.85 -16.27
N GLN A 148 5.88 0.79 -17.08
CA GLN A 148 4.84 0.56 -18.11
C GLN A 148 3.48 0.14 -17.53
N LEU A 149 3.46 -0.42 -16.32
CA LEU A 149 2.23 -0.85 -15.65
C LEU A 149 1.63 0.25 -14.76
N LYS A 150 2.41 1.28 -14.42
CA LYS A 150 1.94 2.41 -13.61
C LYS A 150 0.81 3.23 -14.27
N PRO A 151 0.87 3.58 -15.57
CA PRO A 151 -0.24 4.25 -16.24
C PRO A 151 -1.56 3.49 -16.12
N ILE A 152 -1.52 2.15 -16.21
CA ILE A 152 -2.72 1.31 -16.08
C ILE A 152 -3.35 1.48 -14.70
N LEU A 153 -2.56 1.55 -13.62
CA LEU A 153 -3.07 1.80 -12.28
C LEU A 153 -3.67 3.21 -12.12
N VAL A 154 -3.07 4.20 -12.77
CA VAL A 154 -3.59 5.59 -12.76
C VAL A 154 -4.92 5.67 -13.51
N ASP A 155 -4.97 5.07 -14.70
CA ASP A 155 -6.17 5.02 -15.53
C ASP A 155 -7.27 4.21 -14.83
N ASP A 156 -6.96 3.04 -14.29
CA ASP A 156 -7.88 2.22 -13.49
C ASP A 156 -8.51 3.01 -12.33
N TRP A 157 -7.68 3.73 -11.55
CA TRP A 157 -8.18 4.58 -10.48
C TRP A 157 -9.12 5.67 -11.02
N ASP A 158 -8.77 6.33 -12.13
CA ASP A 158 -9.59 7.37 -12.73
C ASP A 158 -10.93 6.84 -13.26
N LEU A 159 -10.90 5.74 -14.02
CA LEU A 159 -12.07 5.11 -14.64
C LEU A 159 -13.08 4.69 -13.57
N VAL A 160 -12.61 4.03 -12.50
CA VAL A 160 -13.51 3.54 -11.45
C VAL A 160 -13.96 4.65 -10.49
N THR A 161 -13.03 5.49 -10.02
CA THR A 161 -13.36 6.44 -8.95
C THR A 161 -13.96 7.73 -9.48
N ARG A 162 -13.48 8.25 -10.61
CA ARG A 162 -13.93 9.52 -11.20
C ARG A 162 -14.95 9.31 -12.31
N GLN A 163 -14.71 8.41 -13.26
CA GLN A 163 -15.57 8.21 -14.42
C GLN A 163 -16.75 7.26 -14.19
N LYS A 164 -16.79 6.56 -13.04
CA LYS A 164 -17.90 5.65 -12.65
C LYS A 164 -18.10 4.49 -13.63
N GLN A 165 -16.99 4.03 -14.20
CA GLN A 165 -16.94 2.81 -14.97
C GLN A 165 -16.54 1.63 -14.07
N ILE A 166 -16.89 0.43 -14.49
CA ILE A 166 -16.51 -0.81 -13.80
C ILE A 166 -15.81 -1.73 -14.79
N TYR A 167 -14.82 -2.46 -14.32
CA TYR A 167 -14.16 -3.47 -15.14
C TYR A 167 -15.11 -4.62 -15.41
N GLN A 168 -15.22 -5.08 -16.66
CA GLN A 168 -16.14 -6.15 -17.03
C GLN A 168 -15.72 -7.48 -16.36
N LEU A 169 -16.67 -8.13 -15.70
CA LEU A 169 -16.49 -9.44 -15.06
C LEU A 169 -17.50 -10.45 -15.62
N PRO A 170 -17.14 -11.74 -15.77
CA PRO A 170 -15.80 -12.31 -15.57
C PRO A 170 -14.76 -11.74 -16.55
N ALA A 171 -13.53 -11.55 -16.08
CA ALA A 171 -12.44 -11.01 -16.87
C ALA A 171 -12.12 -11.93 -18.06
N LYS A 172 -11.87 -11.34 -19.24
CA LYS A 172 -11.41 -12.10 -20.42
C LYS A 172 -10.08 -12.81 -20.17
N MET A 173 -9.17 -12.11 -19.51
CA MET A 173 -7.90 -12.63 -19.02
C MET A 173 -7.94 -12.61 -17.48
N THR A 174 -8.16 -13.78 -16.88
CA THR A 174 -8.29 -13.93 -15.42
C THR A 174 -6.92 -14.02 -14.75
N VAL A 175 -6.86 -13.77 -13.44
CA VAL A 175 -5.64 -13.98 -12.65
C VAL A 175 -5.17 -15.43 -12.75
N GLU A 176 -6.09 -16.40 -12.69
CA GLU A 176 -5.79 -17.82 -12.91
C GLU A 176 -5.10 -18.05 -14.26
N ALA A 177 -5.64 -17.49 -15.35
CA ALA A 177 -5.08 -17.64 -16.68
C ALA A 177 -3.68 -17.01 -16.79
N ILE A 178 -3.47 -15.82 -16.20
CA ILE A 178 -2.17 -15.14 -16.18
C ILE A 178 -1.12 -15.97 -15.44
N LEU A 179 -1.47 -16.50 -14.26
CA LEU A 179 -0.57 -17.30 -13.44
C LEU A 179 -0.20 -18.62 -14.13
N ASN A 180 -1.16 -19.29 -14.77
CA ASN A 180 -0.91 -20.50 -15.53
C ASN A 180 -0.02 -20.23 -16.76
N ALA A 181 -0.30 -19.17 -17.52
CA ALA A 181 0.52 -18.79 -18.67
C ALA A 181 1.95 -18.41 -18.27
N PHE A 182 2.13 -17.78 -17.10
CA PHE A 182 3.45 -17.52 -16.53
C PHE A 182 4.20 -18.81 -16.18
N LEU A 183 3.53 -19.78 -15.56
CA LEU A 183 4.13 -21.07 -15.24
C LEU A 183 4.54 -21.83 -16.52
N GLU A 184 3.68 -21.85 -17.53
CA GLU A 184 3.96 -22.47 -18.83
C GLU A 184 5.17 -21.84 -19.50
N ASN A 185 5.30 -20.51 -19.47
CA ASN A 185 6.47 -19.80 -19.99
C ASN A 185 7.78 -20.17 -19.27
N LYS A 186 7.72 -20.48 -17.96
CA LYS A 186 8.90 -20.87 -17.16
C LYS A 186 9.24 -22.36 -17.26
N HIS A 187 8.27 -23.18 -17.65
CA HIS A 187 8.41 -24.63 -17.80
C HIS A 187 9.33 -25.05 -18.96
N GLU A 188 9.78 -24.12 -19.81
CA GLU A 188 10.81 -24.36 -20.82
C GLU A 188 12.21 -24.66 -20.21
N SER A 189 12.40 -24.41 -18.91
CA SER A 189 13.62 -24.81 -18.19
C SER A 189 13.47 -26.18 -17.50
N ASP A 190 14.37 -27.13 -17.81
CA ASP A 190 14.31 -28.55 -17.43
C ASP A 190 14.62 -28.83 -15.93
N ASN A 191 14.32 -27.88 -15.03
CA ASN A 191 14.61 -27.99 -13.60
C ASN A 191 13.34 -28.28 -12.78
N ALA A 192 13.15 -29.55 -12.43
CA ALA A 192 11.98 -30.03 -11.68
C ALA A 192 11.79 -29.38 -10.29
N GLU A 193 12.88 -29.12 -9.56
CA GLU A 193 12.83 -28.54 -8.21
C GLU A 193 12.41 -27.07 -8.25
N ARG A 194 12.94 -26.31 -9.23
CA ARG A 194 12.50 -24.94 -9.50
C ARG A 194 11.03 -24.90 -9.88
N ASN A 195 10.58 -25.82 -10.73
CA ASN A 195 9.19 -25.88 -11.18
C ASN A 195 8.22 -26.19 -10.01
N SER A 196 8.59 -27.06 -9.08
CA SER A 196 7.78 -27.29 -7.86
C SER A 196 7.68 -26.03 -7.00
N SER A 197 8.81 -25.35 -6.79
CA SER A 197 8.86 -24.11 -6.00
C SER A 197 8.02 -23.00 -6.62
N LEU A 198 8.03 -22.86 -7.95
CA LEU A 198 7.21 -21.88 -8.67
C LEU A 198 5.71 -22.16 -8.50
N LYS A 199 5.30 -23.44 -8.50
CA LYS A 199 3.91 -23.82 -8.26
C LYS A 199 3.46 -23.46 -6.84
N GLU A 200 4.28 -23.73 -5.83
CA GLU A 200 3.99 -23.35 -4.44
C GLU A 200 3.87 -21.83 -4.27
N LEU A 201 4.78 -21.06 -4.87
CA LEU A 201 4.72 -19.60 -4.84
C LEU A 201 3.48 -19.05 -5.55
N THR A 202 3.09 -19.67 -6.67
CA THR A 202 1.87 -19.32 -7.41
C THR A 202 0.62 -19.56 -6.58
N LEU A 203 0.53 -20.71 -5.92
CA LEU A 203 -0.56 -21.02 -4.98
C LEU A 203 -0.64 -19.99 -3.86
N GLY A 204 0.51 -19.62 -3.27
CA GLY A 204 0.58 -18.57 -2.27
C GLY A 204 0.00 -17.24 -2.77
N ILE A 205 0.44 -16.75 -3.93
CA ILE A 205 -0.12 -15.51 -4.52
C ILE A 205 -1.63 -15.64 -4.72
N THR A 206 -2.11 -16.76 -5.23
CA THR A 206 -3.54 -17.02 -5.44
C THR A 206 -4.33 -16.93 -4.13
N GLU A 207 -3.86 -17.56 -3.07
CA GLU A 207 -4.51 -17.51 -1.75
C GLU A 207 -4.56 -16.09 -1.18
N TYR A 208 -3.44 -15.36 -1.26
CA TYR A 208 -3.39 -13.96 -0.82
C TYR A 208 -4.32 -13.06 -1.65
N PHE A 209 -4.34 -13.23 -2.97
CA PHE A 209 -5.24 -12.49 -3.84
C PHE A 209 -6.71 -12.76 -3.47
N ASN A 210 -7.07 -14.04 -3.29
CA ASN A 210 -8.43 -14.43 -2.93
C ASN A 210 -8.86 -13.84 -1.58
N ALA A 211 -7.96 -13.82 -0.59
CA ALA A 211 -8.24 -13.24 0.72
C ALA A 211 -8.31 -11.70 0.72
N MET A 212 -7.47 -11.04 -0.08
CA MET A 212 -7.35 -9.59 -0.10
C MET A 212 -8.41 -8.91 -0.97
N LEU A 213 -8.87 -9.54 -2.05
CA LEU A 213 -9.72 -8.88 -3.04
C LEU A 213 -10.95 -8.22 -2.39
N GLY A 214 -11.76 -9.03 -1.70
CA GLY A 214 -13.01 -8.59 -1.09
C GLY A 214 -12.83 -7.60 0.07
N SER A 215 -11.65 -7.45 0.64
CA SER A 215 -11.43 -6.55 1.78
C SER A 215 -10.69 -5.27 1.38
N GLN A 216 -9.67 -5.37 0.53
CA GLN A 216 -8.64 -4.35 0.36
C GLN A 216 -8.44 -3.88 -1.08
N LEU A 217 -8.73 -4.71 -2.09
CA LEU A 217 -8.38 -4.38 -3.49
C LEU A 217 -9.50 -3.67 -4.27
N LEU A 218 -10.72 -3.65 -3.73
CA LEU A 218 -11.89 -3.07 -4.37
C LEU A 218 -12.15 -1.65 -3.89
N TYR A 219 -12.32 -0.73 -4.83
CA TYR A 219 -12.86 0.59 -4.55
C TYR A 219 -14.31 0.50 -4.08
N ARG A 220 -14.78 1.54 -3.40
CA ARG A 220 -16.15 1.60 -2.87
C ARG A 220 -17.21 1.40 -3.96
N PHE A 221 -16.94 1.85 -5.19
CA PHE A 221 -17.88 1.77 -6.30
C PHE A 221 -18.04 0.35 -6.90
N GLU A 222 -17.03 -0.51 -6.77
CA GLU A 222 -17.05 -1.90 -7.28
C GLU A 222 -17.79 -2.87 -6.34
N ARG A 223 -18.12 -2.44 -5.12
CA ARG A 223 -18.72 -3.32 -4.10
C ARG A 223 -20.05 -3.98 -4.52
N PRO A 224 -20.99 -3.28 -5.20
CA PRO A 224 -22.19 -3.93 -5.71
C PRO A 224 -21.87 -5.02 -6.74
N GLN A 225 -20.96 -4.74 -7.68
CA GLN A 225 -20.53 -5.72 -8.70
C GLN A 225 -19.92 -6.97 -8.05
N TYR A 226 -19.10 -6.80 -7.01
CA TYR A 226 -18.51 -7.90 -6.26
C TYR A 226 -19.55 -8.82 -5.62
N ILE A 227 -20.63 -8.25 -5.06
CA ILE A 227 -21.71 -9.05 -4.47
C ILE A 227 -22.45 -9.82 -5.58
N THR A 228 -22.78 -9.15 -6.68
CA THR A 228 -23.48 -9.76 -7.82
C THR A 228 -22.68 -10.90 -8.43
N ILE A 229 -21.40 -10.69 -8.72
CA ILE A 229 -20.57 -11.70 -9.41
C ILE A 229 -20.36 -12.96 -8.56
N LEU A 230 -20.27 -12.83 -7.23
CA LEU A 230 -20.16 -13.97 -6.34
C LEU A 230 -21.47 -14.75 -6.20
N ALA A 231 -22.61 -14.06 -6.30
CA ALA A 231 -23.92 -14.72 -6.33
C ALA A 231 -24.16 -15.44 -7.66
N GLU A 232 -23.68 -14.88 -8.77
CA GLU A 232 -23.79 -15.46 -10.11
C GLU A 232 -22.86 -16.67 -10.31
N PHE A 233 -21.66 -16.64 -9.72
CA PHE A 233 -20.65 -17.71 -9.84
C PHE A 233 -20.24 -18.26 -8.46
N PRO A 234 -21.13 -18.95 -7.72
CA PRO A 234 -20.86 -19.39 -6.35
C PRO A 234 -19.76 -20.45 -6.23
N GLU A 235 -19.54 -21.23 -7.30
CA GLU A 235 -18.51 -22.29 -7.36
C GLU A 235 -17.13 -21.74 -7.74
N LYS A 236 -17.02 -20.47 -8.15
CA LYS A 236 -15.76 -19.86 -8.58
C LYS A 236 -15.15 -19.02 -7.49
N THR A 237 -13.83 -19.07 -7.41
CA THR A 237 -13.05 -18.17 -6.56
C THR A 237 -12.67 -16.90 -7.33
N VAL A 238 -12.29 -15.86 -6.61
CA VAL A 238 -12.17 -14.54 -7.22
C VAL A 238 -10.99 -14.40 -8.20
N HIS A 239 -9.88 -15.15 -8.02
CA HIS A 239 -8.81 -15.18 -9.01
C HIS A 239 -9.24 -15.77 -10.37
N GLN A 240 -10.33 -16.52 -10.41
CA GLN A 240 -10.93 -17.09 -11.63
C GLN A 240 -11.95 -16.14 -12.28
N LEU A 241 -12.22 -14.99 -11.65
CA LEU A 241 -13.22 -14.03 -12.10
C LEU A 241 -12.60 -12.66 -12.43
N TYR A 242 -11.58 -12.25 -11.68
CA TYR A 242 -10.94 -10.94 -11.81
C TYR A 242 -9.68 -11.00 -12.68
N GLY A 243 -9.22 -9.86 -13.17
CA GLY A 243 -8.14 -9.76 -14.16
C GLY A 243 -6.99 -8.83 -13.77
N VAL A 244 -6.29 -8.33 -14.80
CA VAL A 244 -5.05 -7.55 -14.67
C VAL A 244 -5.17 -6.35 -13.72
N PRO A 245 -6.20 -5.48 -13.79
CA PRO A 245 -6.23 -4.28 -12.94
C PRO A 245 -6.19 -4.61 -11.46
N HIS A 246 -7.01 -5.56 -11.03
CA HIS A 246 -7.07 -6.00 -9.63
C HIS A 246 -5.81 -6.72 -9.19
N LEU A 247 -5.15 -7.46 -10.09
CA LEU A 247 -3.85 -8.08 -9.83
C LEU A 247 -2.75 -7.03 -9.66
N LEU A 248 -2.76 -5.94 -10.42
CA LEU A 248 -1.82 -4.84 -10.23
C LEU A 248 -2.06 -4.13 -8.89
N ARG A 249 -3.32 -3.89 -8.51
CA ARG A 249 -3.65 -3.36 -7.16
C ARG A 249 -3.15 -4.27 -6.05
N PHE A 250 -3.24 -5.59 -6.25
CA PHE A 250 -2.68 -6.58 -5.32
C PHE A 250 -1.18 -6.36 -5.11
N PHE A 251 -0.38 -6.20 -6.16
CA PHE A 251 1.06 -5.99 -6.03
C PHE A 251 1.42 -4.68 -5.33
N VAL A 252 0.59 -3.64 -5.44
CA VAL A 252 0.77 -2.39 -4.69
C VAL A 252 0.57 -2.59 -3.19
N LEU A 253 -0.37 -3.44 -2.78
CA LEU A 253 -0.80 -3.59 -1.38
C LEU A 253 -0.17 -4.77 -0.64
N ILE A 254 0.25 -5.82 -1.34
CA ILE A 254 0.79 -7.03 -0.70
C ILE A 254 2.07 -6.74 0.09
N GLY A 255 2.85 -5.73 -0.32
CA GLY A 255 4.08 -5.31 0.33
C GLY A 255 3.92 -4.95 1.81
N SER A 256 2.86 -4.21 2.15
CA SER A 256 2.53 -3.89 3.55
C SER A 256 2.11 -5.14 4.32
N MET A 257 1.44 -6.09 3.65
CA MET A 257 0.97 -7.33 4.28
C MET A 257 2.06 -8.34 4.58
N LEU A 258 3.07 -8.43 3.72
CA LEU A 258 4.21 -9.32 3.95
C LEU A 258 4.98 -8.96 5.22
N SER A 259 4.97 -7.68 5.62
CA SER A 259 5.58 -7.28 6.89
C SER A 259 4.93 -7.99 8.08
N TYR A 260 3.62 -8.27 8.04
CA TYR A 260 2.92 -8.92 9.14
C TYR A 260 3.13 -10.44 9.21
N THR A 261 3.66 -11.04 8.15
CA THR A 261 3.94 -12.48 8.09
C THR A 261 5.27 -12.82 8.78
N ASN A 262 5.35 -13.99 9.40
CA ASN A 262 6.59 -14.47 10.03
C ASN A 262 7.46 -15.21 9.00
N LEU A 263 7.92 -14.48 7.98
CA LEU A 263 8.81 -15.01 6.95
C LEU A 263 10.25 -14.61 7.24
N SER A 264 11.19 -15.53 6.99
CA SER A 264 12.62 -15.22 7.03
C SER A 264 12.99 -14.23 5.92
N GLU A 265 14.03 -13.41 6.12
CA GLU A 265 14.52 -12.46 5.11
C GLU A 265 14.81 -13.14 3.76
N LYS A 266 15.31 -14.39 3.80
CA LYS A 266 15.57 -15.21 2.61
C LYS A 266 14.28 -15.55 1.86
N ASN A 267 13.25 -15.98 2.57
CA ASN A 267 11.96 -16.34 1.96
C ASN A 267 11.24 -15.10 1.41
N VAL A 268 11.33 -13.97 2.12
CA VAL A 268 10.84 -12.68 1.62
C VAL A 268 11.56 -12.31 0.32
N ALA A 269 12.89 -12.42 0.26
CA ALA A 269 13.64 -12.09 -0.95
C ALA A 269 13.27 -13.00 -2.13
N ILE A 270 13.07 -14.30 -1.90
CA ILE A 270 12.60 -15.25 -2.93
C ILE A 270 11.21 -14.86 -3.43
N LEU A 271 10.28 -14.57 -2.52
CA LEU A 271 8.92 -14.20 -2.86
C LEU A 271 8.86 -12.87 -3.62
N VAL A 272 9.61 -11.85 -3.18
CA VAL A 272 9.71 -10.56 -3.87
C VAL A 272 10.31 -10.73 -5.26
N GLY A 273 11.36 -11.55 -5.39
CA GLY A 273 11.95 -11.88 -6.70
C GLY A 273 10.94 -12.54 -7.64
N PHE A 274 10.16 -13.50 -7.14
CA PHE A 274 9.08 -14.13 -7.89
C PHE A 274 8.00 -13.13 -8.33
N MET A 275 7.57 -12.22 -7.44
CA MET A 275 6.62 -11.16 -7.79
C MET A 275 7.17 -10.24 -8.88
N HIS A 276 8.46 -9.89 -8.84
CA HIS A 276 9.09 -9.07 -9.89
C HIS A 276 9.22 -9.82 -11.22
N GLU A 277 9.50 -11.12 -11.21
CA GLU A 277 9.49 -11.95 -12.42
C GLU A 277 8.09 -12.00 -13.05
N LEU A 278 7.05 -12.19 -12.23
CA LEU A 278 5.65 -12.19 -12.68
C LEU A 278 5.22 -10.81 -13.21
N LEU A 279 5.57 -9.72 -12.52
CA LEU A 279 5.32 -8.35 -13.00
C LEU A 279 6.04 -8.06 -14.32
N SER A 280 7.26 -8.59 -14.50
CA SER A 280 8.00 -8.45 -15.77
C SER A 280 7.31 -9.21 -16.90
N TYR A 281 6.82 -10.43 -16.63
CA TYR A 281 6.04 -11.20 -17.59
C TYR A 281 4.73 -10.49 -17.99
N ILE A 282 3.99 -9.95 -17.00
CA ILE A 282 2.79 -9.15 -17.25
C ILE A 282 3.13 -7.93 -18.11
N GLN A 283 4.23 -7.24 -17.81
CA GLN A 283 4.70 -6.10 -18.59
C GLN A 283 4.97 -6.47 -20.05
N GLU A 284 5.69 -7.56 -20.30
CA GLU A 284 6.04 -8.01 -21.66
C GLU A 284 4.81 -8.41 -22.49
N ASN A 285 3.74 -8.85 -21.84
CA ASN A 285 2.54 -9.37 -22.49
C ASN A 285 1.30 -8.49 -22.26
N ILE A 286 1.48 -7.26 -21.76
CA ILE A 286 0.36 -6.44 -21.28
C ILE A 286 -0.67 -6.10 -22.37
N THR A 287 -0.20 -5.94 -23.61
CA THR A 287 -1.05 -5.57 -24.76
C THR A 287 -2.00 -6.69 -25.18
N SER A 288 -1.67 -7.96 -24.89
CA SER A 288 -2.56 -9.10 -25.14
C SER A 288 -3.44 -9.42 -23.93
N MET A 289 -3.01 -9.05 -22.73
CA MET A 289 -3.69 -9.39 -21.47
C MET A 289 -4.72 -8.34 -21.03
N PHE A 290 -4.55 -7.07 -21.42
CA PHE A 290 -5.36 -5.97 -20.91
C PHE A 290 -5.77 -4.98 -21.99
N ASN A 291 -7.04 -4.57 -21.97
CA ASN A 291 -7.53 -3.46 -22.76
C ASN A 291 -8.36 -2.51 -21.89
N VAL A 292 -8.14 -1.20 -22.06
CA VAL A 292 -8.92 -0.16 -21.38
C VAL A 292 -10.41 -0.19 -21.80
N SER A 293 -10.73 -0.72 -22.98
CA SER A 293 -12.11 -0.90 -23.43
C SER A 293 -12.89 -1.98 -22.66
N ASP A 294 -12.23 -2.74 -21.79
CA ASP A 294 -12.90 -3.69 -20.89
C ASP A 294 -13.56 -3.00 -19.67
N TYR A 295 -13.41 -1.68 -19.53
CA TYR A 295 -14.21 -0.88 -18.59
C TYR A 295 -15.52 -0.45 -19.25
N VAL A 296 -16.63 -0.69 -18.55
CA VAL A 296 -17.98 -0.43 -19.05
C VAL A 296 -18.73 0.57 -18.16
N ASP A 297 -19.60 1.36 -18.80
CA ASP A 297 -20.50 2.28 -18.09
C ASP A 297 -21.61 1.51 -17.40
N THR A 298 -21.73 1.72 -16.08
CA THR A 298 -22.78 1.12 -15.23
C THR A 298 -24.21 1.44 -15.68
N LEU A 299 -24.42 2.51 -16.46
CA LEU A 299 -25.73 2.92 -16.97
C LEU A 299 -26.26 2.03 -18.11
N THR A 300 -25.40 1.26 -18.77
CA THR A 300 -25.79 0.46 -19.95
C THR A 300 -26.27 -0.96 -19.61
N GLU A 301 -25.93 -1.49 -18.43
CA GLU A 301 -26.36 -2.83 -17.99
C GLU A 301 -27.71 -2.82 -17.26
N GLY A 302 -28.13 -1.69 -16.68
CA GLY A 302 -29.42 -1.55 -15.99
C GLY A 302 -30.66 -1.67 -16.90
N SER A 303 -30.49 -1.66 -18.22
CA SER A 303 -31.58 -1.77 -19.21
C SER A 303 -31.77 -3.17 -19.80
N LYS A 304 -30.96 -4.17 -19.42
CA LYS A 304 -31.09 -5.54 -19.96
C LYS A 304 -31.79 -6.54 -19.03
N THR A 305 -32.18 -6.15 -17.82
CA THR A 305 -32.89 -7.00 -16.86
C THR A 305 -34.37 -6.65 -16.68
N ALA A 306 -34.92 -5.82 -17.56
CA ALA A 306 -36.35 -5.48 -17.61
C ALA A 306 -36.90 -5.69 -19.03
N SER A 307 -37.01 -6.94 -19.46
CA SER A 307 -37.90 -7.39 -20.56
C SER A 307 -38.20 -8.87 -20.40
#